data_AF-A0A941DND9-F1
#
_entry.id   AF-A0A941DND9-F1
#
_cell.length_a   1.000
_cell.length_b   1.000
_cell.length_c   1.000
_cell.angle_alpha   90.00
_cell.angle_beta   90.00
_cell.angle_gamma   90.00
#
_symmetry.space_group_name_H-M   'P 1'
#
loop_
_entity.id
_entity.type
_entity.pdbx_description
1 polymer ?
#
loop_
_entity_poly.entity_id
_entity_poly.type
_entity_poly.pdbx_seq_one_letter_code
_entity_poly.pdbx_strand_id
1 'polypeptide(L)'
;MFRKLCQLVIFLLFAQMQSLSFAQVAADRQFPQGTQRGKLDMSAYPDVRLNGKAVYLAPSCRIFNAENMFVVPASLDEKEIIVNYTLNVMGDVDRIWILTRSEIGKQLPVEQVFQPVPYKNTEIK
;
A
#
# COMPACT_ATOMS: atom_id res chain seq x y z
N MET A 1 56.40 17.30 -16.21
CA MET A 1 55.15 17.09 -16.99
C MET A 1 54.31 15.90 -16.49
N PHE A 2 54.91 14.76 -16.13
CA PHE A 2 54.18 13.54 -15.70
C PHE A 2 53.19 13.70 -14.52
N ARG A 3 53.48 14.55 -13.52
CA ARG A 3 52.56 14.80 -12.38
C ARG A 3 51.24 15.47 -12.79
N LYS A 4 51.30 16.42 -13.75
CA LYS A 4 50.11 17.10 -14.25
C LYS A 4 49.27 16.19 -15.15
N LEU A 5 49.92 15.31 -15.91
CA LEU A 5 49.27 14.31 -16.76
C LEU A 5 48.55 13.24 -15.93
N CYS A 6 49.17 12.76 -14.83
CA CYS A 6 48.55 11.82 -13.90
C CYS A 6 47.34 12.44 -13.15
N GLN A 7 47.46 13.69 -12.71
CA GLN A 7 46.33 14.41 -12.10
C GLN A 7 45.14 14.58 -13.06
N LEU A 8 45.40 14.84 -14.33
CA LEU A 8 44.35 15.04 -15.34
C LEU A 8 43.63 13.72 -15.68
N VAL A 9 44.37 12.60 -15.70
CA VAL A 9 43.81 11.25 -15.92
C VAL A 9 42.98 10.79 -14.72
N ILE A 10 43.42 11.07 -13.49
CA ILE A 10 42.65 10.75 -12.26
C ILE A 10 41.35 11.58 -12.21
N PHE A 11 41.40 12.86 -12.61
CA PHE A 11 40.19 13.70 -12.69
C PHE A 11 39.21 13.20 -13.75
N LEU A 12 39.70 12.73 -14.90
CA LEU A 12 38.87 12.15 -15.95
C LEU A 12 38.24 10.82 -15.53
N LEU A 13 38.96 9.97 -14.80
CA LEU A 13 38.42 8.71 -14.25
C LEU A 13 37.35 8.96 -13.18
N PHE A 14 37.52 9.97 -12.32
CA PHE A 14 36.50 10.36 -11.33
C PHE A 14 35.22 10.91 -11.98
N ALA A 15 35.34 11.60 -13.12
CA ALA A 15 34.19 12.16 -13.84
C ALA A 15 33.30 11.09 -14.51
N GLN A 16 33.81 9.89 -14.78
CA GLN A 16 33.02 8.80 -15.38
C GLN A 16 32.15 8.04 -14.36
N MET A 17 32.31 8.32 -13.06
CA MET A 17 31.65 7.58 -11.99
C MET A 17 30.39 8.30 -11.49
N GLN A 18 29.66 8.96 -12.40
CA GLN A 18 28.36 9.53 -12.09
C GLN A 18 27.31 8.41 -12.16
N SER A 19 26.87 7.96 -10.99
CA SER A 19 25.93 6.86 -10.79
C SER A 19 24.61 7.12 -11.51
N LEU A 20 24.12 6.11 -12.23
CA LEU A 20 22.73 6.03 -12.68
C LEU A 20 21.83 5.80 -11.45
N SER A 21 21.25 6.87 -10.91
CA SER A 21 20.17 6.75 -9.92
C SER A 21 18.89 6.35 -10.63
N PHE A 22 18.49 5.09 -10.51
CA PHE A 22 17.16 4.65 -10.92
C PHE A 22 16.16 5.06 -9.84
N ALA A 23 15.23 5.95 -10.19
CA ALA A 23 14.04 6.18 -9.36
C ALA A 23 13.30 4.85 -9.22
N GLN A 24 13.12 4.37 -7.98
CA GLN A 24 12.33 3.18 -7.72
C GLN A 24 10.87 3.51 -8.05
N VAL A 25 10.35 2.97 -9.16
CA VAL A 25 8.91 3.00 -9.41
C VAL A 25 8.28 2.09 -8.37
N ALA A 26 7.53 2.68 -7.42
CA ALA A 26 6.79 1.89 -6.43
C ALA A 26 5.85 0.94 -7.18
N ALA A 27 6.07 -0.36 -7.01
CA ALA A 27 5.22 -1.38 -7.61
C ALA A 27 3.78 -1.19 -7.14
N ASP A 28 2.83 -1.52 -8.01
CA ASP A 28 1.42 -1.48 -7.68
C ASP A 28 1.11 -2.34 -6.45
N ARG A 29 0.42 -1.76 -5.47
CA ARG A 29 0.07 -2.48 -4.24
C ARG A 29 -0.91 -3.61 -4.54
N GLN A 30 -0.61 -4.78 -3.99
CA GLN A 30 -1.55 -5.89 -3.95
C GLN A 30 -2.40 -5.76 -2.68
N PHE A 31 -3.73 -5.71 -2.86
CA PHE A 31 -4.66 -5.67 -1.74
C PHE A 31 -5.08 -7.10 -1.35
N PRO A 32 -5.35 -7.36 -0.07
CA PRO A 32 -5.82 -8.67 0.39
C PRO A 32 -7.23 -8.98 -0.14
N GLN A 33 -7.62 -10.25 -0.05
CA GLN A 33 -8.99 -10.67 -0.36
C GLN A 33 -9.99 -10.08 0.64
N GLY A 34 -11.24 -9.91 0.20
CA GLY A 34 -12.27 -9.26 1.01
C GLY A 34 -12.06 -7.74 1.17
N THR A 35 -11.13 -7.14 0.41
CA THR A 35 -10.97 -5.69 0.38
C THR A 35 -12.22 -5.04 -0.21
N GLN A 36 -12.74 -4.04 0.50
CA GLN A 36 -13.82 -3.17 0.07
C GLN A 36 -13.28 -1.79 -0.30
N ARG A 37 -14.05 -1.02 -1.08
CA ARG A 37 -13.72 0.36 -1.46
C ARG A 37 -14.74 1.32 -0.92
N GLY A 38 -14.29 2.48 -0.44
CA GLY A 38 -15.18 3.51 0.09
C GLY A 38 -14.55 4.89 0.14
N LYS A 39 -15.36 5.84 0.60
CA LYS A 39 -14.95 7.20 0.95
C LYS A 39 -14.83 7.32 2.46
N LEU A 40 -13.65 7.70 2.92
CA LEU A 40 -13.32 7.87 4.32
C LEU A 40 -13.46 9.34 4.73
N ASP A 41 -14.06 9.59 5.88
CA ASP A 41 -14.02 10.86 6.58
C ASP A 41 -13.42 10.63 7.97
N MET A 42 -12.26 11.25 8.22
CA MET A 42 -11.59 11.27 9.53
C MET A 42 -11.47 12.70 10.10
N SER A 43 -12.11 13.69 9.48
CA SER A 43 -11.98 15.11 9.87
C SER A 43 -12.44 15.40 11.31
N ALA A 44 -13.23 14.51 11.91
CA ALA A 44 -13.74 14.59 13.28
C ALA A 44 -13.25 13.42 14.15
N TYR A 45 -12.02 12.91 13.91
CA TYR A 45 -11.45 11.82 14.69
C TYR A 45 -11.61 12.06 16.21
N PRO A 46 -12.11 11.07 16.99
CA PRO A 46 -12.26 9.65 16.67
C PRO A 46 -13.60 9.24 16.02
N ASP A 47 -14.50 10.16 15.66
CA ASP A 47 -15.70 9.83 14.88
C ASP A 47 -15.29 9.58 13.42
N VAL A 48 -15.17 8.29 13.06
CA VAL A 48 -14.77 7.86 11.72
C VAL A 48 -15.98 7.43 10.92
N ARG A 49 -16.06 7.90 9.67
CA ARG A 49 -17.16 7.56 8.77
C ARG A 49 -16.63 6.94 7.48
N LEU A 50 -17.27 5.85 7.04
CA LEU A 50 -17.08 5.26 5.72
C LEU A 50 -18.38 5.36 4.93
N ASN A 51 -18.31 5.93 3.74
CA ASN A 51 -19.47 6.18 2.87
C ASN A 51 -20.59 6.94 3.61
N GLY A 52 -20.22 7.88 4.50
CA GLY A 52 -21.14 8.68 5.32
C GLY A 52 -21.70 7.98 6.57
N LYS A 53 -21.45 6.67 6.74
CA LYS A 53 -21.89 5.89 7.90
C LYS A 53 -20.78 5.82 8.96
N ALA A 54 -21.14 6.02 10.22
CA ALA A 54 -20.21 5.82 11.34
C ALA A 54 -19.70 4.36 11.37
N VAL A 55 -18.41 4.19 11.59
CA VAL A 55 -17.73 2.89 11.70
C VAL A 55 -16.78 2.87 12.89
N TYR A 56 -16.48 1.69 13.40
CA TYR A 56 -15.45 1.49 14.41
C TYR A 56 -14.15 1.06 13.74
N LEU A 57 -13.04 1.62 14.22
CA LEU A 57 -11.71 1.12 13.92
C LEU A 57 -11.37 0.01 14.91
N ALA A 58 -10.88 -1.13 14.42
CA ALA A 58 -10.35 -2.17 15.29
C ALA A 58 -9.17 -1.61 16.10
N PRO A 59 -8.88 -2.14 17.31
CA PRO A 59 -7.70 -1.73 18.08
C PRO A 59 -6.37 -1.98 17.33
N SER A 60 -6.37 -2.92 16.39
CA SER A 60 -5.26 -3.23 15.48
C SER A 60 -5.19 -2.35 14.24
N CYS A 61 -6.14 -1.43 14.05
CA CYS A 61 -6.35 -0.75 12.78
C CYS A 61 -5.13 0.03 12.33
N ARG A 62 -4.75 -0.19 11.07
CA ARG A 62 -3.61 0.46 10.43
C ARG A 62 -4.04 1.24 9.20
N ILE A 63 -3.55 2.48 9.07
CA ILE A 63 -3.80 3.35 7.93
C ILE A 63 -2.51 3.53 7.15
N PHE A 64 -2.56 3.28 5.84
CA PHE A 64 -1.44 3.42 4.92
C PHE A 64 -1.69 4.56 3.93
N ASN A 65 -0.73 5.45 3.73
CA ASN A 65 -0.79 6.48 2.70
C ASN A 65 -0.53 5.91 1.29
N ALA A 66 -0.52 6.77 0.27
CA ALA A 66 -0.18 6.43 -1.11
C ALA A 66 1.19 5.75 -1.27
N GLU A 67 2.16 6.09 -0.42
CA GLU A 67 3.53 5.54 -0.41
C GLU A 67 3.64 4.25 0.44
N ASN A 68 2.51 3.70 0.88
CA ASN A 68 2.43 2.52 1.74
C ASN A 68 3.08 2.71 3.13
N MET A 69 3.21 3.95 3.59
CA MET A 69 3.68 4.30 4.92
C MET A 69 2.52 4.46 5.90
N PHE A 70 2.80 4.21 7.18
CA PHE A 70 1.81 4.43 8.25
C PHE A 70 1.48 5.90 8.42
N VAL A 71 0.20 6.18 8.60
CA VAL A 71 -0.32 7.51 8.90
C VAL A 71 -0.92 7.54 10.30
N VAL A 72 -0.65 8.63 11.02
CA VAL A 72 -1.29 8.87 12.31
C VAL A 72 -2.74 9.31 12.04
N PRO A 73 -3.77 8.63 12.59
CA PRO A 73 -5.16 8.95 12.27
C PRO A 73 -5.53 10.42 12.48
N ALA A 74 -5.04 11.03 13.55
CA ALA A 74 -5.29 12.43 13.90
C ALA A 74 -4.66 13.45 12.93
N SER A 75 -3.77 13.02 12.02
CA SER A 75 -3.20 13.91 10.99
C SER A 75 -4.03 13.99 9.71
N LEU A 76 -5.14 13.23 9.63
CA LEU A 76 -6.03 13.24 8.47
C LEU A 76 -7.17 14.24 8.70
N ASP A 77 -7.08 15.41 8.08
CA ASP A 77 -8.09 16.47 8.13
C ASP A 77 -9.02 16.48 6.91
N GLU A 78 -8.65 15.79 5.84
CA GLU A 78 -9.43 15.68 4.61
C GLU A 78 -10.72 14.86 4.79
N LYS A 79 -11.77 15.30 4.10
CA LYS A 79 -13.04 14.60 3.97
C LYS A 79 -13.10 13.84 2.65
N GLU A 80 -13.83 12.74 2.63
CA GLU A 80 -14.08 11.93 1.43
C GLU A 80 -12.83 11.33 0.75
N ILE A 81 -11.81 10.96 1.52
CA ILE A 81 -10.61 10.31 1.01
C ILE A 81 -11.00 8.94 0.41
N ILE A 82 -10.64 8.67 -0.85
CA ILE A 82 -10.94 7.38 -1.46
C ILE A 82 -9.96 6.33 -0.92
N VAL A 83 -10.51 5.28 -0.31
CA VAL A 83 -9.74 4.23 0.35
C VAL A 83 -10.17 2.84 -0.08
N ASN A 84 -9.22 1.91 -0.03
CA ASN A 84 -9.53 0.50 0.15
C ASN A 84 -9.47 0.16 1.64
N TYR A 85 -10.30 -0.77 2.12
CA TYR A 85 -10.29 -1.19 3.52
C TYR A 85 -10.72 -2.65 3.68
N THR A 86 -10.35 -3.26 4.81
CA THR A 86 -10.82 -4.60 5.22
C THR A 86 -11.57 -4.52 6.55
N LEU A 87 -12.46 -5.47 6.76
CA LEU A 87 -13.17 -5.65 8.03
C LEU A 87 -12.61 -6.86 8.78
N ASN A 88 -12.62 -6.80 10.11
CA ASN A 88 -12.36 -7.97 10.95
C ASN A 88 -13.62 -8.85 11.07
N VAL A 89 -13.52 -9.94 11.82
CA VAL A 89 -14.64 -10.87 12.07
C VAL A 89 -15.81 -10.26 12.82
N MET A 90 -15.60 -9.16 13.56
CA MET A 90 -16.63 -8.42 14.28
C MET A 90 -17.29 -7.33 13.41
N GLY A 91 -16.76 -7.08 12.22
CA GLY A 91 -17.23 -6.03 11.32
C GLY A 91 -16.59 -4.66 11.53
N ASP A 92 -15.58 -4.55 12.38
CA ASP A 92 -14.80 -3.32 12.56
C ASP A 92 -13.74 -3.19 11.46
N VAL A 93 -13.33 -1.97 11.15
CA VAL A 93 -12.31 -1.70 10.14
C VAL A 93 -10.93 -2.14 10.66
N ASP A 94 -10.29 -3.10 9.98
CA ASP A 94 -8.98 -3.66 10.38
C ASP A 94 -7.82 -2.96 9.67
N ARG A 95 -7.96 -2.58 8.39
CA ARG A 95 -6.91 -1.91 7.63
C ARG A 95 -7.51 -0.93 6.65
N ILE A 96 -6.81 0.17 6.42
CA ILE A 96 -7.18 1.22 5.48
C ILE A 96 -5.97 1.56 4.61
N TRP A 97 -6.17 1.63 3.29
CA TRP A 97 -5.19 2.13 2.33
C TRP A 97 -5.76 3.34 1.60
N ILE A 98 -5.12 4.49 1.76
CA ILE A 98 -5.40 5.69 0.97
C ILE A 98 -4.89 5.47 -0.44
N LEU A 99 -5.79 5.57 -1.41
CA LEU A 99 -5.50 5.20 -2.79
C LEU A 99 -4.87 6.34 -3.58
N THR A 100 -3.92 5.98 -4.41
CA THR A 100 -3.44 6.84 -5.50
C THR A 100 -4.48 6.90 -6.63
N ARG A 101 -4.33 7.90 -7.51
CA ARG A 101 -5.20 8.05 -8.69
C ARG A 101 -5.19 6.81 -9.59
N SER A 102 -4.05 6.16 -9.75
CA SER A 102 -3.93 4.95 -10.57
C SER A 102 -4.63 3.73 -9.95
N GLU A 103 -4.75 3.66 -8.62
CA GLU A 103 -5.38 2.54 -7.92
C GLU A 103 -6.91 2.65 -7.86
N ILE A 104 -7.46 3.86 -7.88
CA ILE A 104 -8.92 4.11 -7.85
C ILE A 104 -9.63 3.45 -9.05
N GLY A 105 -8.95 3.34 -10.20
CA GLY A 105 -9.50 2.67 -11.40
C GLY A 105 -9.36 1.15 -11.40
N LYS A 106 -8.64 0.56 -10.44
CA LYS A 106 -8.38 -0.88 -10.43
C LYS A 106 -9.51 -1.66 -9.80
N GLN A 107 -9.71 -2.87 -10.31
CA GLN A 107 -10.65 -3.83 -9.75
C GLN A 107 -10.18 -4.31 -8.38
N LEU A 108 -11.13 -4.60 -7.50
CA LEU A 108 -10.83 -5.18 -6.20
C LEU A 108 -10.42 -6.66 -6.36
N PRO A 109 -9.58 -7.19 -5.46
CA PRO A 109 -9.27 -8.61 -5.44
C PRO A 109 -10.55 -9.44 -5.30
N VAL A 110 -10.70 -10.45 -6.15
CA VAL A 110 -11.82 -11.40 -6.05
C VAL A 110 -11.60 -12.27 -4.81
N GLU A 111 -12.63 -12.40 -3.98
CA GLU A 111 -12.63 -13.32 -2.84
C GLU A 111 -12.44 -14.75 -3.34
N GLN A 112 -11.36 -15.42 -2.93
CA GLN A 112 -11.16 -16.82 -3.25
C GLN A 112 -11.97 -17.66 -2.27
N VAL A 113 -13.10 -18.17 -2.75
CA VAL A 113 -13.85 -19.21 -2.05
C VAL A 113 -12.92 -20.41 -1.89
N PHE A 114 -12.66 -20.83 -0.64
CA PHE A 114 -11.92 -22.06 -0.38
C PHE A 114 -12.63 -23.21 -1.08
N GLN A 115 -12.00 -23.73 -2.13
CA GLN A 115 -12.46 -24.95 -2.81
C GLN A 115 -11.71 -26.11 -2.18
N PRO A 116 -12.39 -26.98 -1.40
CA PRO A 116 -11.73 -28.17 -0.88
C PRO A 116 -11.31 -29.03 -2.07
N VAL A 117 -10.00 -29.24 -2.24
CA VAL A 117 -9.51 -30.23 -3.18
C VAL A 117 -9.88 -31.59 -2.58
N PRO A 118 -10.69 -32.42 -3.24
CA PRO A 118 -11.03 -33.73 -2.71
C PRO A 118 -9.73 -34.53 -2.54
N TYR A 119 -9.48 -35.01 -1.33
CA TYR A 119 -8.38 -35.94 -1.09
C TYR A 119 -8.65 -37.18 -1.96
N LYS A 120 -7.78 -37.43 -2.94
CA LYS A 120 -7.89 -38.63 -3.78
C LYS A 120 -7.32 -39.80 -3.00
N ASN A 121 -8.20 -40.64 -2.47
CA ASN A 121 -7.83 -41.96 -1.91
C ASN A 121 -7.51 -42.91 -3.06
N THR A 122 -6.50 -42.59 -3.86
CA THR A 122 -5.97 -43.52 -4.85
C THR A 122 -4.77 -44.18 -4.20
N GLU A 123 -4.79 -45.51 -4.15
CA GLU A 123 -3.75 -46.40 -3.58
C GLU A 123 -3.92 -46.79 -2.10
N ILE A 124 -5.02 -47.49 -1.80
CA ILE A 124 -4.92 -48.68 -0.95
C ILE A 124 -5.02 -49.86 -1.92
N LYS A 125 -3.88 -50.48 -2.25
CA LYS A 125 -3.81 -51.72 -3.01
C LYS A 125 -3.08 -52.76 -2.17
#